data_AF-A0A8J6S654-F1
#
_entry.id   AF-A0A8J6S654-F1
#
_cell.length_a   1.000
_cell.length_b   1.000
_cell.length_c   1.000
_cell.angle_alpha   90.00
_cell.angle_beta   90.00
_cell.angle_gamma   90.00
#
_symmetry.space_group_name_H-M   'P 1'
#
loop_
_entity.id
_entity.type
_entity.pdbx_description
1 polymer ?
#
loop_
_entity_poly.entity_id
_entity_poly.type
_entity_poly.pdbx_seq_one_letter_code
_entity_poly.pdbx_strand_id
1 'polypeptide(L)'
;MKREDVDKFEKLSSQLQGIYQELSILSKKSPNDAVNKFKLNFINQLLKDSNEFLGEGYRPFPDFSEFDTDDVPQNSDVVFMLSQYLQCLEKLRADNVVRRPGEWCWVVDADQGEQGDEFGLVYVKTTSPKFPR
;
A
#
# COMPACT_ATOMS: atom_id res chain seq x y z
N MET A 1 6.32 -13.67 7.09
CA MET A 1 6.59 -12.46 6.26
C MET A 1 8.08 -12.24 6.26
N LYS A 2 8.70 -11.91 5.13
CA LYS A 2 10.15 -11.68 5.04
C LYS A 2 10.50 -10.19 5.05
N ARG A 3 11.77 -9.87 5.33
CA ARG A 3 12.27 -8.48 5.26
C ARG A 3 12.01 -7.85 3.89
N GLU A 4 12.18 -8.63 2.82
CA GLU A 4 11.88 -8.19 1.46
C GLU A 4 10.40 -7.78 1.26
N ASP A 5 9.47 -8.44 1.95
CA ASP A 5 8.05 -8.09 1.89
C ASP A 5 7.80 -6.74 2.57
N VAL A 6 8.48 -6.48 3.68
CA VAL A 6 8.44 -5.18 4.38
C VAL A 6 9.02 -4.07 3.49
N ASP A 7 10.16 -4.31 2.83
CA ASP A 7 10.76 -3.33 1.93
C ASP A 7 9.86 -3.02 0.72
N LYS A 8 9.27 -4.05 0.12
CA LYS A 8 8.27 -3.91 -0.96
C LYS A 8 7.06 -3.10 -0.47
N PHE A 9 6.55 -3.41 0.71
CA PHE A 9 5.43 -2.71 1.31
C PHE A 9 5.73 -1.23 1.55
N GLU A 10 6.85 -0.89 2.19
CA GLU A 10 7.18 0.50 2.53
C GLU A 10 7.39 1.33 1.26
N LYS A 11 8.02 0.75 0.23
CA LYS A 11 8.16 1.38 -1.10
C LYS A 11 6.79 1.63 -1.74
N LEU A 12 5.98 0.58 -1.88
CA LEU A 12 4.67 0.64 -2.53
C LEU A 12 3.73 1.61 -1.81
N SER A 13 3.62 1.51 -0.49
CA SER A 13 2.80 2.38 0.35
C SER A 13 3.22 3.84 0.22
N SER A 14 4.53 4.13 0.17
CA SER A 14 5.03 5.50 0.03
C SER A 14 4.72 6.07 -1.35
N GLN A 15 4.89 5.28 -2.42
CA GLN A 15 4.59 5.71 -3.79
C GLN A 15 3.09 5.99 -3.98
N LEU A 16 2.21 5.08 -3.54
CA LEU A 16 0.76 5.29 -3.58
C LEU A 16 0.34 6.51 -2.76
N GLN A 17 0.92 6.71 -1.58
CA GLN A 17 0.61 7.83 -0.73
C GLN A 17 0.99 9.17 -1.39
N GLY A 18 2.13 9.22 -2.08
CA GLY A 18 2.56 10.37 -2.87
C GLY A 18 1.62 10.69 -4.02
N ILE A 19 1.26 9.69 -4.83
CA ILE A 19 0.31 9.87 -5.94
C ILE A 19 -1.06 10.30 -5.40
N TYR A 20 -1.57 9.65 -4.35
CA TYR A 20 -2.83 10.02 -3.73
C TYR A 20 -2.85 11.48 -3.28
N GLN A 21 -1.76 11.98 -2.69
CA GLN A 21 -1.66 13.39 -2.27
C GLN A 21 -1.69 14.34 -3.47
N GLU A 22 -0.91 14.05 -4.52
CA GLU A 22 -0.90 14.85 -5.74
C GLU A 22 -2.30 14.88 -6.40
N LEU A 23 -2.90 13.71 -6.61
CA LEU A 23 -4.22 13.58 -7.23
C LEU A 23 -5.34 14.15 -6.35
N SER A 24 -5.22 14.08 -5.02
CA SER A 24 -6.18 14.73 -4.10
C SER A 24 -6.18 16.24 -4.25
N ILE A 25 -5.01 16.86 -4.51
CA ILE A 25 -4.93 18.31 -4.77
C ILE A 25 -5.57 18.64 -6.12
N LEU A 26 -5.32 17.83 -7.15
CA LEU A 26 -5.93 18.01 -8.48
C LEU A 26 -7.44 17.82 -8.42
N SER A 27 -7.92 16.75 -7.81
CA SER A 27 -9.35 16.44 -7.65
C SER A 27 -10.12 17.52 -6.90
N LYS A 28 -9.50 18.17 -5.89
CA LYS A 28 -10.13 19.32 -5.22
C LYS A 28 -10.33 20.54 -6.14
N LYS A 29 -9.47 20.71 -7.15
CA LYS A 29 -9.54 21.84 -8.09
C LYS A 29 -10.42 21.51 -9.30
N SER A 30 -10.28 20.30 -9.83
CA SER A 30 -10.97 19.83 -11.01
C SER A 30 -11.27 18.33 -10.90
N PRO A 31 -12.31 17.95 -10.14
CA PRO A 31 -12.62 16.55 -9.86
C PRO A 31 -12.98 15.77 -11.13
N ASN A 32 -13.69 16.43 -12.04
CA ASN A 32 -14.25 15.82 -13.26
C ASN A 32 -13.28 15.84 -14.46
N ASP A 33 -12.08 16.41 -14.29
CA ASP A 33 -11.07 16.42 -15.37
C ASP A 33 -10.49 15.01 -15.54
N ALA A 34 -10.32 14.62 -16.80
CA ALA A 34 -9.68 13.36 -17.16
C ALA A 34 -8.22 13.33 -16.71
N VAL A 35 -7.78 12.19 -16.17
CA VAL A 35 -6.38 11.99 -15.78
C VAL A 35 -5.50 11.87 -17.01
N ASN A 36 -4.34 12.51 -17.00
CA ASN A 36 -3.40 12.38 -18.11
C ASN A 36 -2.93 10.91 -18.28
N LYS A 37 -2.99 10.36 -19.50
CA LYS A 37 -2.60 8.98 -19.82
C LYS A 37 -1.20 8.59 -19.33
N PHE A 38 -0.23 9.50 -19.41
CA PHE A 38 1.11 9.25 -18.89
C PHE A 38 1.08 8.95 -17.39
N LYS A 39 0.35 9.75 -16.59
CA LYS A 39 0.19 9.52 -15.14
C LYS A 39 -0.60 8.23 -14.88
N LEU A 40 -1.66 8.00 -15.65
CA LEU A 40 -2.51 6.82 -15.52
C LEU A 40 -1.73 5.51 -15.65
N ASN A 41 -0.75 5.44 -16.55
CA ASN A 41 0.11 4.26 -16.70
C ASN A 41 0.88 3.93 -15.41
N PHE A 42 1.45 4.93 -14.73
CA PHE A 42 2.14 4.72 -13.46
C PHE A 42 1.18 4.38 -12.32
N ILE A 43 -0.01 5.00 -12.31
CA ILE A 43 -1.07 4.66 -11.37
C ILE A 43 -1.47 3.18 -11.53
N ASN A 44 -1.74 2.75 -12.76
CA ASN A 44 -2.10 1.36 -13.06
C ASN A 44 -1.00 0.37 -12.69
N GLN A 45 0.27 0.71 -12.91
CA GLN A 45 1.38 -0.13 -12.46
C GLN A 45 1.34 -0.32 -10.94
N LEU A 46 1.20 0.77 -10.16
CA LEU A 46 1.14 0.66 -8.70
C LEU A 46 -0.12 -0.06 -8.21
N LEU A 47 -1.27 0.10 -8.89
CA LEU A 47 -2.49 -0.65 -8.54
C LEU A 47 -2.31 -2.15 -8.77
N LYS A 48 -1.68 -2.55 -9.88
CA LYS A 48 -1.32 -3.95 -10.16
C LYS A 48 -0.35 -4.51 -9.13
N ASP A 49 0.73 -3.79 -8.84
CA ASP A 49 1.72 -4.19 -7.82
C ASP A 49 1.06 -4.31 -6.44
N SER A 50 0.11 -3.41 -6.13
CA SER A 50 -0.66 -3.48 -4.88
C SER A 50 -1.60 -4.65 -4.84
N ASN A 51 -2.27 -4.97 -5.93
CA ASN A 51 -3.09 -6.16 -6.01
C ASN A 51 -2.23 -7.39 -5.75
N GLU A 52 -1.13 -7.55 -6.48
CA GLU A 52 -0.20 -8.67 -6.28
C GLU A 52 0.22 -8.79 -4.81
N PHE A 53 0.66 -7.68 -4.20
CA PHE A 53 1.13 -7.66 -2.83
C PHE A 53 0.04 -7.94 -1.78
N LEU A 54 -1.14 -7.33 -1.92
CA LEU A 54 -2.25 -7.47 -0.97
C LEU A 54 -2.90 -8.86 -1.01
N GLY A 55 -2.83 -9.54 -2.17
CA GLY A 55 -3.49 -10.83 -2.38
C GLY A 55 -5.01 -10.80 -2.13
N GLU A 56 -5.66 -11.95 -2.16
CA GLU A 56 -7.11 -12.04 -1.97
C GLU A 56 -7.57 -11.61 -0.58
N GLY A 57 -6.70 -11.71 0.43
CA GLY A 57 -7.03 -11.39 1.82
C GLY A 57 -7.15 -9.91 2.14
N TYR A 58 -6.51 -9.03 1.36
CA TYR A 58 -6.49 -7.59 1.62
C TYR A 58 -6.86 -6.71 0.42
N ARG A 59 -7.00 -7.23 -0.80
CA ARG A 59 -7.40 -6.40 -1.95
C ARG A 59 -8.76 -5.74 -1.69
N PRO A 60 -8.93 -4.44 -2.03
CA PRO A 60 -10.19 -3.74 -1.77
C PRO A 60 -11.34 -4.24 -2.67
N PHE A 61 -11.03 -4.57 -3.92
CA PHE A 61 -12.04 -4.95 -4.92
C PHE A 61 -11.51 -6.13 -5.75
N PRO A 62 -12.15 -7.32 -5.69
CA PRO A 62 -11.71 -8.50 -6.43
C PRO A 62 -11.73 -8.31 -7.95
N ASP A 63 -12.70 -7.56 -8.46
CA ASP A 63 -12.96 -7.41 -9.90
C ASP A 63 -12.25 -6.20 -10.53
N PHE A 64 -11.46 -5.46 -9.76
CA PHE A 64 -10.73 -4.28 -10.25
C PHE A 64 -9.22 -4.51 -10.17
N SER A 65 -8.55 -4.41 -11.32
CA SER A 65 -7.09 -4.54 -11.42
C SER A 65 -6.40 -3.25 -11.83
N GLU A 66 -7.01 -2.48 -12.73
CA GLU A 66 -6.51 -1.22 -13.25
C GLU A 66 -7.63 -0.40 -13.88
N PHE A 67 -7.37 0.88 -14.16
CA PHE A 67 -8.25 1.71 -14.98
C PHE A 67 -8.03 1.45 -16.46
N ASP A 68 -9.08 1.58 -17.26
CA ASP A 68 -8.96 1.56 -18.72
C ASP A 68 -8.23 2.82 -19.21
N THR A 69 -7.24 2.66 -20.08
CA THR A 69 -6.49 3.77 -20.67
C THR A 69 -7.19 4.42 -21.86
N ASP A 70 -8.20 3.77 -22.43
CA ASP A 70 -9.06 4.30 -23.48
C ASP A 70 -10.31 4.98 -22.90
N ASP A 71 -10.86 4.44 -21.81
CA ASP A 71 -11.88 5.11 -20.99
C ASP A 71 -11.24 5.77 -19.75
N VAL A 72 -10.58 6.89 -20.01
CA VAL A 72 -9.74 7.59 -19.03
C VAL A 72 -10.59 8.07 -17.83
N PRO A 73 -10.22 7.69 -16.59
CA PRO A 73 -10.97 8.07 -15.39
C PRO A 73 -10.83 9.56 -15.06
N GLN A 74 -11.73 10.05 -14.21
CA GLN A 74 -11.63 11.39 -13.65
C GLN A 74 -10.68 11.44 -12.45
N ASN A 75 -10.17 12.63 -12.11
CA ASN A 75 -9.33 12.82 -10.94
C ASN A 75 -10.01 12.29 -9.65
N SER A 76 -11.31 12.51 -9.47
CA SER A 76 -12.06 11.99 -8.31
C SER A 76 -12.11 10.47 -8.26
N ASP A 77 -12.24 9.80 -9.40
CA ASP A 77 -12.31 8.34 -9.48
C ASP A 77 -10.98 7.71 -9.06
N VAL A 78 -9.88 8.29 -9.54
CA VAL A 78 -8.53 7.85 -9.17
C VAL A 78 -8.27 8.08 -7.69
N VAL A 79 -8.65 9.24 -7.13
CA VAL A 79 -8.50 9.52 -5.69
C VAL A 79 -9.31 8.53 -4.86
N PHE A 80 -10.55 8.23 -5.28
CA PHE A 80 -11.40 7.26 -4.61
C PHE A 80 -10.71 5.89 -4.57
N MET A 81 -10.24 5.37 -5.70
CA MET A 81 -9.59 4.06 -5.73
C MET A 81 -8.30 4.04 -4.93
N LEU A 82 -7.40 5.01 -5.10
CA LEU A 82 -6.16 5.09 -4.32
C LEU A 82 -6.40 5.12 -2.81
N SER A 83 -7.48 5.77 -2.35
CA SER A 83 -7.85 5.80 -0.93
C SER A 83 -8.17 4.40 -0.38
N GLN A 84 -8.84 3.55 -1.16
CA GLN A 84 -9.19 2.19 -0.76
C GLN A 84 -7.95 1.30 -0.66
N TYR A 85 -7.05 1.40 -1.64
CA TYR A 85 -5.77 0.68 -1.60
C TYR A 85 -4.89 1.09 -0.42
N LEU A 86 -4.81 2.39 -0.11
CA LEU A 86 -4.08 2.87 1.07
C LEU A 86 -4.67 2.36 2.39
N GLN A 87 -6.00 2.24 2.49
CA GLN A 87 -6.65 1.65 3.67
C GLN A 87 -6.34 0.16 3.80
N CYS A 88 -6.34 -0.59 2.70
CA CYS A 88 -5.98 -2.00 2.70
C CYS A 88 -4.52 -2.26 3.07
N LEU A 89 -3.58 -1.45 2.55
CA LEU A 89 -2.18 -1.49 2.95
C LEU A 89 -2.01 -1.18 4.44
N GLU A 90 -2.74 -0.18 4.95
CA GLU A 90 -2.73 0.13 6.38
C GLU A 90 -3.26 -1.02 7.23
N LYS A 91 -4.32 -1.69 6.77
CA LYS A 91 -4.88 -2.88 7.43
C LYS A 91 -3.86 -4.02 7.47
N LEU A 92 -3.18 -4.27 6.35
CA LEU A 92 -2.10 -5.26 6.28
C LEU A 92 -0.99 -4.93 7.27
N ARG A 93 -0.54 -3.66 7.34
CA ARG A 93 0.44 -3.23 8.36
C ARG A 93 -0.07 -3.52 9.77
N ALA A 94 -1.25 -3.02 10.12
CA ALA A 94 -1.84 -3.17 11.45
C ALA A 94 -1.95 -4.65 11.89
N ASP A 95 -2.14 -5.55 10.95
CA ASP A 95 -2.28 -6.99 11.20
C ASP A 95 -0.94 -7.72 11.38
N ASN A 96 0.16 -7.13 10.93
CA ASN A 96 1.49 -7.75 10.89
C ASN A 96 2.54 -7.02 11.74
N VAL A 97 2.14 -5.97 12.46
CA VAL A 97 2.99 -5.24 13.39
C VAL A 97 2.58 -5.48 14.84
N VAL A 98 3.57 -5.47 15.74
CA VAL A 98 3.37 -5.59 17.18
C VAL A 98 3.99 -4.40 17.91
N ARG A 99 3.42 -4.06 19.07
CA ARG A 99 4.00 -3.06 19.97
C ARG A 99 5.07 -3.71 20.83
N ARG A 100 6.32 -3.28 20.66
CA ARG A 100 7.43 -3.55 21.58
C ARG A 100 7.71 -2.31 22.44
N PRO A 101 8.49 -2.42 23.53
CA PRO A 101 8.76 -1.27 24.40
C PRO A 101 9.24 -0.04 23.62
N GLY A 102 8.40 0.99 23.55
CA GLY A 102 8.68 2.24 22.82
C GLY A 102 8.45 2.21 21.30
N GLU A 103 8.37 1.04 20.65
CA GLU A 103 8.48 0.93 19.19
C GLU A 103 7.40 0.01 18.57
N TRP A 104 7.02 0.29 17.33
CA TRP A 104 6.20 -0.61 16.51
C TRP A 104 7.13 -1.38 15.58
N CYS A 105 6.94 -2.69 15.50
CA CYS A 105 7.79 -3.54 14.69
C CYS A 105 6.96 -4.50 13.85
N TRP A 106 7.32 -4.65 12.58
CA TRP A 106 6.93 -5.80 11.78
C TRP A 106 7.47 -7.08 12.40
N VAL A 107 6.65 -8.12 12.38
CA VAL A 107 7.05 -9.48 12.76
C VAL A 107 7.44 -10.22 11.49
N VAL A 108 8.72 -10.53 11.32
CA VAL A 108 9.23 -11.21 10.12
C VAL A 108 10.03 -12.46 10.48
N ASP A 109 10.09 -13.41 9.56
CA ASP A 109 10.87 -14.63 9.72
C ASP A 109 12.36 -14.33 9.56
N ALA A 110 13.19 -14.81 10.48
CA ALA A 110 14.65 -14.67 10.40
C ALA A 110 15.19 -15.23 9.06
N ASP A 111 16.23 -14.61 8.54
CA ASP A 111 16.94 -15.11 7.37
C ASP A 111 17.89 -16.26 7.72
N GLN A 112 18.37 -17.00 6.72
CA GLN A 112 19.27 -18.12 6.95
C GLN A 112 20.55 -17.65 7.66
N GLY A 113 20.79 -18.19 8.85
CA GLY A 113 21.93 -17.83 9.69
C GLY A 113 21.74 -16.57 10.54
N GLU A 114 20.58 -15.91 10.48
CA GLU A 114 20.21 -14.82 11.37
C GLU A 114 19.67 -15.37 12.69
N GLN A 115 20.06 -14.76 13.81
CA GLN A 115 19.55 -15.12 15.14
C GLN A 115 18.17 -14.48 15.36
N GLY A 116 17.12 -15.30 15.28
CA GLY A 116 15.76 -14.94 15.70
C GLY A 116 15.49 -15.17 17.18
N ASP A 117 14.27 -14.87 17.61
CA ASP A 117 13.76 -15.28 18.92
C ASP A 117 13.46 -16.79 18.99
N GLU A 118 12.81 -17.26 20.07
CA GLU A 118 12.47 -18.68 20.27
C GLU A 118 11.58 -19.28 19.17
N PHE A 119 10.92 -18.44 18.37
CA PHE A 119 10.11 -18.83 17.22
C PHE A 119 10.82 -18.59 15.88
N GLY A 120 12.09 -18.14 15.89
CA GLY A 120 12.83 -17.78 14.69
C GLY A 120 12.35 -16.47 14.06
N LEU A 121 11.77 -15.56 14.84
CA LEU A 121 11.26 -14.27 14.36
C LEU A 121 12.26 -13.15 14.65
N VAL A 122 12.29 -12.16 13.75
CA VAL A 122 13.00 -10.88 13.92
C VAL A 122 12.03 -9.71 13.75
N TYR A 123 12.44 -8.56 14.28
CA TYR A 123 11.56 -7.41 14.46
C TYR A 123 12.12 -6.22 13.70
N VAL A 124 11.40 -5.76 12.66
CA VAL A 124 11.81 -4.61 11.84
C VAL A 124 10.99 -3.39 12.24
N LYS A 125 11.66 -2.34 12.70
CA LYS A 125 11.01 -1.10 13.15
C LYS A 125 10.19 -0.46 12.03
N THR A 126 9.00 0.04 12.37
CA THR A 126 8.14 0.80 11.47
C THR A 126 7.42 1.92 12.22
N THR A 127 6.60 2.67 11.50
CA THR A 127 5.74 3.72 12.04
C THR A 127 4.54 3.11 12.75
N SER A 128 3.88 3.90 13.62
CA SER A 128 2.65 3.45 14.26
C SER A 128 1.57 3.19 13.20
N PRO A 129 0.88 2.03 13.24
CA PRO A 129 -0.29 1.85 12.40
C PRO A 129 -1.35 2.90 12.77
N LYS A 130 -2.11 3.35 11.78
CA LYS A 130 -3.18 4.36 11.97
C LYS A 130 -4.32 3.82 12.83
N PHE A 131 -4.58 2.52 12.73
CA PHE A 131 -5.64 1.83 13.46
C PHE A 131 -5.03 0.59 14.15
N PRO A 132 -4.35 0.76 15.30
CA PRO A 132 -3.78 -0.36 16.03
C PRO A 132 -4.87 -1.30 16.55
N ARG A 133 -4.57 -2.61 16.57
CA ARG A 133 -5.43 -3.64 17.18
C ARG A 133 -5.45 -3.54 18.70
#